data_AF-A0AAN5A0V4-F1
#
_entry.id   AF-A0AAN5A0V4-F1
#
_cell.length_a   1.000
_cell.length_b   1.000
_cell.length_c   1.000
_cell.angle_alpha   90.00
_cell.angle_beta   90.00
_cell.angle_gamma   90.00
#
_symmetry.space_group_name_H-M   'P 1'
#
loop_
_entity.id
_entity.type
_entity.pdbx_description
1 polymer ?
#
loop_
_entity_poly.entity_id
_entity_poly.type
_entity_poly.pdbx_seq_one_letter_code
_entity_poly.pdbx_strand_id
1 'polypeptide(L)'
;MQNTANLGLPFIEPNQAQKHVTHNEALRILDALVQIGVVGRSAGSPPASPAEGERHIVAAAASGLWAGHPLELAVYVEGVWVFHPPQDGWLAWVEDEARLVVWTGASWTPVVPAVTGAPLFGINAAADTTNRLTVKSDAVLISHDDVTPGTGDARVVVNKGAPGNTASMLFQSNWSGRAEFGCTGDDNWHVKVSADGGTWHEALVVAAASGNVGIGTAAPSTALDVAGPVRMGNFAVAALPDPVAAGAGAMLFVTDELGGAVPAFSDGAAWRRVTDRAVVSV
;
A
#
# COMPACT_ATOMS: atom_id res chain seq x y z
N MET A 1 4.19 -4.98 -54.55
CA MET A 1 4.48 -5.71 -53.29
C MET A 1 4.09 -7.16 -53.51
N GLN A 2 4.92 -8.14 -53.12
CA GLN A 2 4.56 -9.57 -53.22
C GLN A 2 3.92 -10.09 -51.93
N ASN A 3 4.19 -9.44 -50.79
CA ASN A 3 3.66 -9.80 -49.48
C ASN A 3 3.04 -8.57 -48.79
N THR A 4 2.23 -8.80 -47.76
CA THR A 4 1.75 -7.76 -46.84
C THR A 4 2.88 -7.18 -45.99
N ALA A 5 2.70 -5.99 -45.42
CA ALA A 5 3.77 -5.20 -44.81
C ALA A 5 4.16 -5.68 -43.40
N ASN A 6 3.18 -6.06 -42.58
CA ASN A 6 3.41 -6.39 -41.16
C ASN A 6 3.64 -7.88 -40.91
N LEU A 7 2.82 -8.74 -41.53
CA LEU A 7 2.78 -10.20 -41.33
C LEU A 7 3.48 -10.98 -42.46
N GLY A 8 3.83 -10.31 -43.55
CA GLY A 8 4.52 -10.94 -44.68
C GLY A 8 3.66 -11.99 -45.41
N LEU A 9 2.34 -11.85 -45.42
CA LEU A 9 1.44 -12.78 -46.09
C LEU A 9 1.54 -12.65 -47.61
N PRO A 10 1.73 -13.73 -48.37
CA PRO A 10 1.92 -13.66 -49.82
C PRO A 10 0.62 -13.29 -50.55
N PHE A 11 0.70 -12.36 -51.48
CA PHE A 11 -0.41 -11.97 -52.35
C PHE A 11 -0.56 -12.95 -53.52
N ILE A 12 -1.79 -13.06 -54.04
CA ILE A 12 -2.07 -13.76 -55.28
C ILE A 12 -1.68 -12.85 -56.45
N GLU A 13 -0.91 -13.40 -57.40
CA GLU A 13 -0.50 -12.70 -58.61
C GLU A 13 -1.68 -12.32 -59.53
N PRO A 14 -1.59 -11.20 -60.28
CA PRO A 14 -2.63 -10.79 -61.23
C PRO A 14 -2.96 -11.84 -62.30
N ASN A 15 -4.08 -11.66 -63.01
CA ASN A 15 -4.56 -12.52 -64.11
C ASN A 15 -5.11 -13.92 -63.74
N GLN A 16 -5.33 -14.21 -62.45
CA GLN A 16 -6.04 -15.40 -61.97
C GLN A 16 -7.57 -15.18 -61.88
N ALA A 17 -8.23 -14.83 -62.99
CA ALA A 17 -9.68 -14.57 -63.05
C ALA A 17 -10.21 -13.55 -62.01
N GLN A 18 -9.45 -12.47 -61.78
CA GLN A 18 -9.77 -11.38 -60.83
C GLN A 18 -9.93 -11.74 -59.35
N LYS A 19 -9.69 -13.01 -58.95
CA LYS A 19 -9.74 -13.42 -57.53
C LYS A 19 -8.69 -12.73 -56.65
N HIS A 20 -7.58 -12.30 -57.24
CA HIS A 20 -6.51 -11.56 -56.57
C HIS A 20 -7.00 -10.24 -55.97
N VAL A 21 -8.04 -9.61 -56.51
CA VAL A 21 -8.52 -8.31 -56.01
C VAL A 21 -9.09 -8.45 -54.59
N THR A 22 -10.17 -9.21 -54.45
CA THR A 22 -10.87 -9.37 -53.16
C THR A 22 -10.06 -10.17 -52.15
N HIS A 23 -9.26 -11.13 -52.59
CA HIS A 23 -8.41 -11.91 -51.68
C HIS A 23 -7.25 -11.08 -51.13
N ASN A 24 -6.54 -10.33 -51.97
CA ASN A 24 -5.43 -9.50 -51.50
C ASN A 24 -5.93 -8.35 -50.63
N GLU A 25 -7.14 -7.82 -50.88
CA GLU A 25 -7.80 -6.89 -49.97
C GLU A 25 -8.05 -7.51 -48.58
N ALA A 26 -8.59 -8.73 -48.53
CA ALA A 26 -8.76 -9.44 -47.26
C ALA A 26 -7.43 -9.69 -46.52
N LEU A 27 -6.35 -10.00 -47.27
CA LEU A 27 -5.01 -10.17 -46.69
C LEU A 27 -4.46 -8.84 -46.12
N ARG A 28 -4.70 -7.70 -46.78
CA ARG A 28 -4.34 -6.38 -46.24
C ARG A 28 -5.10 -6.06 -44.94
N ILE A 29 -6.39 -6.40 -44.87
CA ILE A 29 -7.18 -6.24 -43.64
C ILE A 29 -6.61 -7.13 -42.53
N LEU A 30 -6.27 -8.39 -42.83
CA LEU A 30 -5.66 -9.28 -41.83
C LEU A 30 -4.30 -8.76 -41.36
N ASP A 31 -3.49 -8.20 -42.25
CA ASP A 31 -2.20 -7.57 -41.93
C ASP A 31 -2.33 -6.42 -40.93
N ALA A 32 -3.36 -5.59 -41.12
CA ALA A 32 -3.69 -4.49 -40.23
C ALA A 32 -4.18 -4.98 -38.85
N LEU A 33 -5.09 -5.97 -38.83
CA LEU A 33 -5.91 -6.31 -37.65
C LEU A 33 -5.40 -7.48 -36.80
N VAL A 34 -4.50 -8.32 -37.32
CA VAL A 34 -3.93 -9.43 -36.54
C VAL A 34 -2.66 -8.96 -35.83
N GLN A 35 -2.57 -9.26 -34.52
CA GLN A 35 -1.46 -8.81 -33.66
C GLN A 35 -1.16 -7.31 -33.83
N ILE A 36 -2.18 -6.49 -33.56
CA ILE A 36 -2.13 -5.04 -33.76
C ILE A 36 -1.02 -4.46 -32.89
N GLY A 37 0.03 -3.94 -33.54
CA GLY A 37 1.08 -3.15 -32.92
C GLY A 37 1.06 -1.76 -33.55
N VAL A 38 0.94 -0.73 -32.73
CA VAL A 38 0.86 0.68 -33.16
C VAL A 38 2.00 1.47 -32.55
N VAL A 39 2.51 2.44 -33.31
CA VAL A 39 3.60 3.32 -32.87
C VAL A 39 3.14 4.16 -31.67
N GLY A 40 1.93 4.68 -31.72
CA GLY A 40 1.33 5.46 -30.66
C GLY A 40 -0.17 5.68 -30.84
N ARG A 41 -0.76 6.38 -29.87
CA ARG A 41 -2.20 6.68 -29.86
C ARG A 41 -2.59 8.12 -29.50
N SER A 42 -1.58 8.98 -29.35
CA SER A 42 -1.72 10.36 -28.87
C SER A 42 -1.68 11.39 -30.00
N ALA A 43 -1.25 10.99 -31.20
CA ALA A 43 -1.14 11.88 -32.35
C ALA A 43 -2.52 12.16 -32.98
N GLY A 44 -2.81 13.44 -33.21
CA GLY A 44 -4.00 13.89 -33.92
C GLY A 44 -3.83 14.04 -35.43
N SER A 45 -2.60 13.95 -35.96
CA SER A 45 -2.29 14.08 -37.39
C SER A 45 -1.22 13.07 -37.79
N PRO A 46 -1.18 12.60 -39.04
CA PRO A 46 -0.17 11.65 -39.49
C PRO A 46 1.25 12.22 -39.44
N PRO A 47 2.27 11.36 -39.27
CA PRO A 47 3.66 11.76 -39.48
C PRO A 47 3.89 12.19 -40.93
N ALA A 48 4.90 13.06 -41.14
CA ALA A 48 5.22 13.59 -42.46
C ALA A 48 5.83 12.55 -43.43
N SER A 49 6.36 11.45 -42.90
CA SER A 49 7.01 10.39 -43.68
C SER A 49 6.74 9.02 -43.04
N PRO A 50 5.50 8.52 -43.13
CA PRO A 50 5.15 7.20 -42.59
C PRO A 50 5.85 6.09 -43.39
N ALA A 51 6.26 5.05 -42.68
CA ALA A 51 6.72 3.80 -43.28
C ALA A 51 5.53 2.98 -43.79
N GLU A 52 5.77 2.16 -44.81
CA GLU A 52 4.78 1.21 -45.31
C GLU A 52 4.42 0.19 -44.21
N GLY A 53 3.12 -0.01 -43.96
CA GLY A 53 2.61 -0.84 -42.86
C GLY A 53 2.67 -0.17 -41.48
N GLU A 54 2.98 1.12 -41.39
CA GLU A 54 2.97 1.85 -40.12
C GLU A 54 1.53 1.99 -39.61
N ARG A 55 1.32 1.66 -38.33
CA ARG A 55 0.00 1.65 -37.70
C ARG A 55 -0.06 2.63 -36.53
N HIS A 56 -1.17 3.35 -36.41
CA HIS A 56 -1.47 4.29 -35.34
C HIS A 56 -2.90 4.13 -34.86
N ILE A 57 -3.16 4.43 -33.60
CA ILE A 57 -4.51 4.76 -33.15
C ILE A 57 -4.66 6.27 -33.25
N VAL A 58 -5.65 6.74 -34.01
CA VAL A 58 -5.87 8.18 -34.19
C VAL A 58 -6.38 8.78 -32.88
N ALA A 59 -5.79 9.89 -32.42
CA ALA A 59 -6.28 10.58 -31.23
C ALA A 59 -7.71 11.13 -31.43
N ALA A 60 -8.42 11.40 -30.33
CA ALA A 60 -9.78 11.95 -30.39
C ALA A 60 -9.86 13.29 -31.16
N ALA A 61 -8.81 14.11 -31.10
CA ALA A 61 -8.67 15.34 -31.87
C ALA A 61 -8.01 15.10 -33.23
N ALA A 62 -8.66 14.29 -34.07
CA ALA A 62 -8.15 13.93 -35.40
C ALA A 62 -8.15 15.13 -36.37
N SER A 63 -7.08 15.26 -37.15
CA SER A 63 -6.78 16.40 -38.02
C SER A 63 -5.90 16.00 -39.20
N GLY A 64 -5.69 16.90 -40.16
CA GLY A 64 -4.93 16.60 -41.37
C GLY A 64 -5.56 15.45 -42.17
N LEU A 65 -4.75 14.50 -42.65
CA LEU A 65 -5.27 13.32 -43.36
C LEU A 65 -6.02 12.33 -42.46
N TRP A 66 -5.96 12.51 -41.14
CA TRP A 66 -6.72 11.69 -40.18
C TRP A 66 -8.06 12.32 -39.79
N ALA A 67 -8.36 13.53 -40.27
CA ALA A 67 -9.62 14.22 -39.96
C ALA A 67 -10.82 13.33 -40.35
N GLY A 68 -11.78 13.19 -39.43
CA GLY A 68 -12.96 12.34 -39.61
C GLY A 68 -12.82 10.90 -39.10
N HIS A 69 -11.62 10.48 -38.69
CA HIS A 69 -11.33 9.11 -38.22
C HIS A 69 -10.81 9.05 -36.77
N PRO A 70 -11.45 9.72 -35.79
CA PRO A 70 -10.97 9.69 -34.41
C PRO A 70 -11.08 8.27 -33.82
N LEU A 71 -10.07 7.87 -33.03
CA LEU A 71 -10.00 6.58 -32.32
C LEU A 71 -9.90 5.33 -33.21
N GLU A 72 -9.92 5.50 -34.54
CA GLU A 72 -9.76 4.41 -35.50
C GLU A 72 -8.31 3.95 -35.59
N LEU A 73 -8.11 2.71 -36.04
CA LEU A 73 -6.79 2.20 -36.40
C LEU A 73 -6.46 2.73 -37.81
N ALA A 74 -5.44 3.57 -37.91
CA ALA A 74 -4.90 4.06 -39.17
C ALA A 74 -3.69 3.21 -39.58
N VAL A 75 -3.67 2.71 -40.82
CA VAL A 75 -2.56 1.94 -41.40
C VAL A 75 -2.12 2.59 -42.70
N TYR A 76 -0.83 2.85 -42.85
CA TYR A 76 -0.29 3.42 -44.08
C TYR A 76 0.05 2.31 -45.07
N VAL A 77 -0.66 2.26 -46.20
CA VAL A 77 -0.50 1.23 -47.24
C VAL A 77 -0.52 1.88 -48.62
N GLU A 78 0.45 1.55 -49.46
CA GLU A 78 0.54 1.99 -50.86
C GLU A 78 0.42 3.52 -51.04
N GLY A 79 0.94 4.29 -50.08
CA GLY A 79 0.93 5.75 -50.13
C GLY A 79 -0.33 6.43 -49.59
N VAL A 80 -1.29 5.67 -49.05
CA VAL A 80 -2.54 6.18 -48.48
C VAL A 80 -2.78 5.65 -47.06
N TRP A 81 -3.49 6.42 -46.24
CA TRP A 81 -3.97 5.95 -44.95
C TRP A 81 -5.29 5.21 -45.13
N VAL A 82 -5.33 3.97 -44.66
CA VAL A 82 -6.53 3.14 -44.57
C VAL A 82 -6.95 3.11 -43.11
N PHE A 83 -8.24 3.31 -42.85
CA PHE A 83 -8.78 3.37 -41.49
C PHE A 83 -9.71 2.19 -41.21
N HIS A 84 -9.58 1.64 -40.00
CA HIS A 84 -10.40 0.54 -39.51
C HIS A 84 -11.07 0.95 -38.19
N PRO A 85 -12.42 1.06 -38.17
CA PRO A 85 -13.17 1.27 -36.95
C PRO A 85 -12.96 0.08 -35.98
N PRO A 86 -12.57 0.33 -34.71
CA PRO A 86 -12.35 -0.75 -33.75
C PRO A 86 -13.66 -1.41 -33.33
N GLN A 87 -13.59 -2.71 -33.04
CA GLN A 87 -14.71 -3.46 -32.44
C GLN A 87 -14.41 -3.78 -30.98
N ASP A 88 -15.47 -3.97 -30.19
CA ASP A 88 -15.36 -4.30 -28.76
C ASP A 88 -14.44 -5.49 -28.53
N GLY A 89 -13.46 -5.31 -27.64
CA GLY A 89 -12.47 -6.33 -27.30
C GLY A 89 -11.24 -6.39 -28.20
N TRP A 90 -11.11 -5.53 -29.21
CA TRP A 90 -9.86 -5.40 -29.96
C TRP A 90 -8.70 -5.04 -29.05
N LEU A 91 -7.56 -5.70 -29.25
CA LEU A 91 -6.34 -5.50 -28.49
C LEU A 91 -5.24 -4.91 -29.38
N ALA A 92 -4.53 -3.90 -28.88
CA ALA A 92 -3.38 -3.32 -29.56
C ALA A 92 -2.21 -3.11 -28.59
N TRP A 93 -1.00 -3.45 -29.02
CA TRP A 93 0.24 -3.09 -28.34
C TRP A 93 0.65 -1.68 -28.77
N VAL A 94 0.78 -0.76 -27.82
CA VAL A 94 1.21 0.62 -28.08
C VAL A 94 2.69 0.74 -27.71
N GLU A 95 3.53 0.96 -28.72
CA GLU A 95 4.99 0.92 -28.58
C GLU A 95 5.54 2.05 -27.71
N ASP A 96 5.07 3.29 -27.90
CA ASP A 96 5.52 4.47 -27.14
C ASP A 96 5.18 4.42 -25.63
N GLU A 97 4.12 3.69 -25.27
CA GLU A 97 3.65 3.49 -23.90
C GLU A 97 4.07 2.13 -23.30
N ALA A 98 4.65 1.23 -24.10
CA ALA A 98 5.01 -0.14 -23.74
C ALA A 98 3.89 -0.92 -23.03
N ARG A 99 2.65 -0.83 -23.55
CA ARG A 99 1.47 -1.46 -22.93
C ARG A 99 0.44 -1.96 -23.93
N LEU A 100 -0.36 -2.93 -23.48
CA LEU A 100 -1.53 -3.41 -24.19
C LEU A 100 -2.75 -2.54 -23.87
N VAL A 101 -3.53 -2.18 -24.88
CA VAL A 101 -4.80 -1.47 -24.74
C VAL A 101 -5.94 -2.29 -25.36
N VAL A 102 -7.14 -2.15 -24.81
CA VAL A 102 -8.37 -2.78 -25.29
C VAL A 102 -9.41 -1.73 -25.68
N TRP A 103 -10.11 -1.94 -26.80
CA TRP A 103 -11.26 -1.12 -27.16
C TRP A 103 -12.50 -1.53 -26.36
N THR A 104 -13.10 -0.57 -25.65
CA THR A 104 -14.26 -0.79 -24.76
C THR A 104 -15.59 -0.33 -25.36
N GLY A 105 -15.65 -0.10 -26.67
CA GLY A 105 -16.82 0.48 -27.36
C GLY A 105 -16.84 2.01 -27.40
N ALA A 106 -16.02 2.68 -26.59
CA ALA A 106 -15.94 4.14 -26.54
C ALA A 106 -14.50 4.68 -26.49
N SER A 107 -13.55 3.91 -25.96
CA SER A 107 -12.17 4.34 -25.82
C SER A 107 -11.21 3.16 -25.79
N TRP A 108 -9.94 3.43 -26.14
CA TRP A 108 -8.84 2.50 -25.91
C TRP A 108 -8.38 2.62 -24.46
N THR A 109 -8.59 1.58 -23.66
CA THR A 109 -8.25 1.56 -22.23
C THR A 109 -7.06 0.61 -21.99
N PRO A 110 -6.08 0.96 -21.15
CA PRO A 110 -5.00 0.05 -20.79
C PRO A 110 -5.53 -1.26 -20.19
N VAL A 111 -4.99 -2.39 -20.66
CA VAL A 111 -5.26 -3.69 -20.03
C VAL A 111 -4.41 -3.78 -18.77
N VAL A 112 -5.07 -3.64 -17.62
CA VAL A 112 -4.45 -3.87 -16.31
C VAL A 112 -4.87 -5.25 -15.78
N PRO A 113 -3.99 -5.98 -15.08
CA PRO A 113 -4.39 -7.21 -14.40
C PRO A 113 -5.55 -6.94 -13.45
N ALA A 114 -6.55 -7.83 -13.43
CA ALA A 114 -7.61 -7.76 -12.44
C ALA A 114 -6.97 -7.89 -11.04
N VAL A 115 -7.05 -6.82 -10.24
CA VAL A 115 -6.57 -6.83 -8.84
C VAL A 115 -7.60 -7.50 -7.93
N THR A 116 -8.88 -7.51 -8.33
CA THR A 116 -9.97 -8.18 -7.63
C THR A 116 -9.76 -9.70 -7.65
N GLY A 117 -9.51 -10.28 -6.48
CA GLY A 117 -9.26 -11.72 -6.33
C GLY A 117 -7.83 -12.15 -6.69
N ALA A 118 -6.89 -11.22 -6.83
CA ALA A 118 -5.48 -11.56 -7.02
C ALA A 118 -4.97 -12.37 -5.81
N PRO A 119 -4.45 -13.61 -6.00
CA PRO A 119 -4.01 -14.45 -4.89
C PRO A 119 -2.71 -13.94 -4.24
N LEU A 120 -1.92 -13.16 -4.99
CA LEU A 120 -0.61 -12.61 -4.63
C LEU A 120 -0.47 -11.20 -5.22
N PHE A 121 0.03 -10.23 -4.44
CA PHE A 121 0.30 -8.87 -4.89
C PHE A 121 1.57 -8.31 -4.22
N GLY A 122 2.52 -7.87 -5.05
CA GLY A 122 3.84 -7.41 -4.62
C GLY A 122 4.20 -6.03 -5.15
N ILE A 123 4.70 -5.14 -4.29
CA ILE A 123 5.27 -3.83 -4.67
C ILE A 123 6.79 -3.89 -4.47
N ASN A 124 7.57 -3.76 -5.54
CA ASN A 124 9.05 -3.85 -5.56
C ASN A 124 9.65 -5.15 -4.99
N ALA A 125 8.83 -6.18 -4.80
CA ALA A 125 9.22 -7.51 -4.35
C ALA A 125 8.15 -8.53 -4.75
N ALA A 126 8.52 -9.79 -4.90
CA ALA A 126 7.57 -10.87 -5.16
C ALA A 126 6.79 -11.22 -3.88
N ALA A 127 5.48 -11.38 -4.00
CA ALA A 127 4.65 -11.96 -2.94
C ALA A 127 4.69 -13.49 -2.99
N ASP A 128 4.43 -14.13 -1.85
CA ASP A 128 4.46 -15.59 -1.69
C ASP A 128 3.21 -16.11 -0.95
N THR A 129 3.09 -17.43 -0.80
CA THR A 129 1.90 -18.06 -0.19
C THR A 129 1.67 -17.70 1.28
N THR A 130 2.71 -17.22 1.96
CA THR A 130 2.66 -16.71 3.34
C THR A 130 2.42 -15.20 3.33
N ASN A 131 3.21 -14.44 2.58
CA ASN A 131 3.13 -12.98 2.43
C ASN A 131 2.40 -12.59 1.15
N ARG A 132 1.09 -12.86 1.11
CA ARG A 132 0.27 -12.64 -0.09
C ARG A 132 0.19 -11.18 -0.52
N LEU A 133 0.32 -10.25 0.42
CA LEU A 133 0.62 -8.85 0.17
C LEU A 133 2.05 -8.58 0.62
N THR A 134 2.95 -8.25 -0.31
CA THR A 134 4.34 -7.91 -0.01
C THR A 134 4.65 -6.49 -0.49
N VAL A 135 5.24 -5.67 0.37
CA VAL A 135 5.60 -4.30 0.04
C VAL A 135 7.05 -4.05 0.43
N LYS A 136 7.88 -3.67 -0.54
CA LYS A 136 9.26 -3.23 -0.34
C LYS A 136 9.38 -1.75 -0.71
N SER A 137 9.16 -0.89 0.28
CA SER A 137 9.18 0.57 0.13
C SER A 137 9.69 1.24 1.41
N ASP A 138 10.02 2.52 1.31
CA ASP A 138 10.40 3.34 2.47
C ASP A 138 9.20 3.67 3.38
N ALA A 139 7.98 3.68 2.83
CA ALA A 139 6.75 3.96 3.57
C ALA A 139 5.52 3.27 2.96
N VAL A 140 4.50 3.04 3.81
CA VAL A 140 3.16 2.58 3.42
C VAL A 140 2.12 3.51 4.06
N LEU A 141 1.33 4.19 3.24
CA LEU A 141 0.21 5.02 3.70
C LEU A 141 -1.10 4.23 3.59
N ILE A 142 -1.82 4.12 4.70
CA ILE A 142 -3.20 3.63 4.76
C ILE A 142 -4.04 4.82 5.21
N SER A 143 -4.92 5.31 4.34
CA SER A 143 -5.74 6.51 4.58
C SER A 143 -7.22 6.19 4.58
N HIS A 144 -8.00 7.09 5.16
CA HIS A 144 -9.45 7.08 5.08
C HIS A 144 -9.91 7.37 3.66
N ASP A 145 -11.12 6.93 3.33
CA ASP A 145 -11.81 7.29 2.09
C ASP A 145 -12.51 8.64 2.28
N ASP A 146 -12.02 9.64 1.56
CA ASP A 146 -12.55 11.00 1.46
C ASP A 146 -13.18 11.31 0.09
N VAL A 147 -13.30 10.31 -0.81
CA VAL A 147 -13.74 10.50 -2.20
C VAL A 147 -15.07 9.82 -2.49
N THR A 148 -15.33 8.63 -1.95
CA THR A 148 -16.67 8.01 -2.02
C THR A 148 -17.51 8.51 -0.83
N PRO A 149 -18.78 8.12 -0.60
CA PRO A 149 -19.45 8.48 0.66
C PRO A 149 -18.80 7.69 1.81
N GLY A 150 -17.55 8.04 2.15
CA GLY A 150 -16.72 7.46 3.18
C GLY A 150 -17.01 8.08 4.54
N THR A 151 -16.73 7.32 5.60
CA THR A 151 -16.96 7.79 6.98
C THR A 151 -15.83 8.65 7.51
N GLY A 152 -14.72 8.76 6.78
CA GLY A 152 -13.48 9.36 7.28
C GLY A 152 -12.68 8.47 8.23
N ASP A 153 -13.14 7.24 8.51
CA ASP A 153 -12.42 6.29 9.35
C ASP A 153 -11.43 5.46 8.53
N ALA A 154 -10.27 5.14 9.12
CA ALA A 154 -9.34 4.13 8.61
C ALA A 154 -9.11 3.05 9.67
N ARG A 155 -9.18 1.77 9.28
CA ARG A 155 -8.97 0.63 10.19
C ARG A 155 -8.14 -0.45 9.51
N VAL A 156 -7.18 -1.00 10.25
CA VAL A 156 -6.52 -2.27 9.89
C VAL A 156 -7.11 -3.35 10.79
N VAL A 157 -7.82 -4.30 10.20
CA VAL A 157 -8.45 -5.40 10.93
C VAL A 157 -7.56 -6.62 10.83
N VAL A 158 -7.03 -7.08 11.97
CA VAL A 158 -6.22 -8.30 12.08
C VAL A 158 -7.03 -9.33 12.86
N ASN A 159 -7.39 -10.44 12.20
CA ASN A 159 -8.22 -11.49 12.79
C ASN A 159 -7.40 -12.75 13.04
N LYS A 160 -7.59 -13.37 14.21
CA LYS A 160 -7.01 -14.67 14.57
C LYS A 160 -8.10 -15.73 14.72
N GLY A 161 -7.78 -16.98 14.39
CA GLY A 161 -8.76 -18.07 14.34
C GLY A 161 -9.24 -18.59 15.70
N ALA A 162 -8.48 -18.35 16.77
CA ALA A 162 -8.81 -18.78 18.13
C ALA A 162 -8.05 -17.94 19.18
N PRO A 163 -8.41 -18.03 20.47
CA PRO A 163 -7.72 -17.36 21.57
C PRO A 163 -6.20 -17.59 21.56
N GLY A 164 -5.75 -18.84 21.42
CA GLY A 164 -4.32 -19.18 21.45
C GLY A 164 -3.49 -18.76 20.24
N ASN A 165 -4.10 -18.19 19.20
CA ASN A 165 -3.38 -17.70 18.01
C ASN A 165 -2.83 -16.28 18.23
N THR A 166 -2.11 -15.77 17.24
CA THR A 166 -1.53 -14.42 17.25
C THR A 166 -2.20 -13.51 16.22
N ALA A 167 -2.57 -12.32 16.65
CA ALA A 167 -2.93 -11.17 15.82
C ALA A 167 -2.15 -9.96 16.32
N SER A 168 -1.14 -9.52 15.56
CA SER A 168 -0.14 -8.59 16.05
C SER A 168 0.49 -7.74 14.94
N MET A 169 1.26 -6.74 15.36
CA MET A 169 2.24 -6.04 14.55
C MET A 169 3.64 -6.37 15.05
N LEU A 170 4.47 -6.96 14.18
CA LEU A 170 5.84 -7.37 14.49
C LEU A 170 6.86 -6.39 13.89
N PHE A 171 7.81 -5.95 14.71
CA PHE A 171 8.92 -5.09 14.33
C PHE A 171 10.21 -5.91 14.27
N GLN A 172 10.97 -5.77 13.19
CA GLN A 172 12.16 -6.58 12.94
C GLN A 172 13.39 -5.74 12.59
N SER A 173 14.57 -6.33 12.77
CA SER A 173 15.85 -5.84 12.24
C SER A 173 16.61 -7.01 11.64
N ASN A 174 17.06 -6.90 10.39
CA ASN A 174 17.71 -7.99 9.65
C ASN A 174 16.97 -9.34 9.78
N TRP A 175 15.65 -9.34 9.53
CA TRP A 175 14.80 -10.53 9.60
C TRP A 175 14.67 -11.18 10.98
N SER A 176 15.08 -10.49 12.05
CA SER A 176 14.96 -10.94 13.43
C SER A 176 13.99 -10.05 14.22
N GLY A 177 13.03 -10.67 14.93
CA GLY A 177 12.03 -9.96 15.73
C GLY A 177 12.65 -9.15 16.88
N ARG A 178 12.13 -7.94 17.13
CA ARG A 178 12.63 -7.02 18.17
C ARG A 178 11.54 -6.52 19.10
N ALA A 179 10.36 -6.22 18.56
CA ALA A 179 9.20 -5.83 19.34
C ALA A 179 7.93 -6.34 18.66
N GLU A 180 6.89 -6.58 19.46
CA GLU A 180 5.59 -7.00 18.97
C GLU A 180 4.50 -6.44 19.90
N PHE A 181 3.38 -6.02 19.33
CA PHE A 181 2.18 -5.73 20.10
C PHE A 181 0.93 -6.35 19.46
N GLY A 182 -0.04 -6.71 20.30
CA GLY A 182 -1.30 -7.33 19.87
C GLY A 182 -1.74 -8.46 20.80
N CYS A 183 -2.65 -9.30 20.32
CA CYS A 183 -3.09 -10.50 21.03
C CYS A 183 -2.16 -11.67 20.63
N THR A 184 -1.25 -12.05 21.52
CA THR A 184 -0.12 -12.94 21.22
C THR A 184 -0.13 -14.18 22.11
N GLY A 185 -1.07 -15.09 21.85
CA GLY A 185 -1.20 -16.37 22.57
C GLY A 185 -2.41 -16.48 23.50
N ASP A 186 -3.21 -15.42 23.63
CA ASP A 186 -4.53 -15.38 24.26
C ASP A 186 -5.35 -14.19 23.69
N ASP A 187 -6.39 -13.74 24.41
CA ASP A 187 -7.21 -12.57 24.04
C ASP A 187 -6.82 -11.26 24.76
N ASN A 188 -5.84 -11.29 25.67
CA ASN A 188 -5.27 -10.08 26.27
C ASN A 188 -4.47 -9.30 25.23
N TRP A 189 -4.22 -8.02 25.51
CA TRP A 189 -3.32 -7.21 24.68
C TRP A 189 -1.93 -7.17 25.31
N HIS A 190 -0.91 -7.45 24.52
CA HIS A 190 0.47 -7.59 24.98
C HIS A 190 1.39 -6.60 24.29
N VAL A 191 2.47 -6.24 24.98
CA VAL A 191 3.66 -5.60 24.41
C VAL A 191 4.87 -6.43 24.79
N LYS A 192 5.53 -7.01 23.79
CA LYS A 192 6.68 -7.89 23.98
C LYS A 192 7.90 -7.33 23.27
N VAL A 193 9.07 -7.54 23.85
CA VAL A 193 10.37 -7.17 23.25
C VAL A 193 11.36 -8.32 23.29
N SER A 194 12.28 -8.33 22.34
CA SER A 194 13.32 -9.34 22.21
C SER A 194 14.63 -8.74 21.72
N ALA A 195 15.74 -9.14 22.32
CA ALA A 195 17.07 -8.73 21.87
C ALA A 195 17.57 -9.57 20.68
N ASP A 196 17.09 -10.82 20.55
CA ASP A 196 17.64 -11.83 19.64
C ASP A 196 16.59 -12.41 18.66
N GLY A 197 15.31 -12.11 18.85
CA GLY A 197 14.19 -12.64 18.08
C GLY A 197 13.75 -14.05 18.50
N GLY A 198 14.39 -14.64 19.50
CA GLY A 198 14.06 -15.96 20.04
C GLY A 198 13.49 -15.88 21.46
N THR A 199 14.17 -15.14 22.35
CA THR A 199 13.73 -14.93 23.74
C THR A 199 12.88 -13.67 23.82
N TRP A 200 11.62 -13.82 24.24
CA TRP A 200 10.68 -12.71 24.34
C TRP A 200 10.37 -12.38 25.80
N HIS A 201 10.42 -11.08 26.11
CA HIS A 201 10.07 -10.53 27.41
C HIS A 201 8.72 -9.81 27.31
N GLU A 202 7.79 -10.14 28.21
CA GLU A 202 6.55 -9.41 28.38
C GLU A 202 6.83 -8.08 29.09
N ALA A 203 6.62 -6.97 28.38
CA ALA A 203 6.79 -5.63 28.94
C ALA A 203 5.49 -5.13 29.60
N LEU A 204 4.33 -5.43 28.99
CA LEU A 204 3.03 -4.94 29.44
C LEU A 204 1.90 -5.87 28.98
N VAL A 205 0.94 -6.13 29.87
CA VAL A 205 -0.30 -6.85 29.55
C VAL A 205 -1.50 -5.98 29.90
N VAL A 206 -2.50 -5.90 29.02
CA VAL A 206 -3.83 -5.39 29.33
C VAL A 206 -4.80 -6.55 29.33
N ALA A 207 -5.34 -6.87 30.52
CA ALA A 207 -6.23 -8.01 30.70
C ALA A 207 -7.57 -7.77 29.99
N ALA A 208 -7.97 -8.66 29.08
CA ALA A 208 -9.19 -8.52 28.29
C ALA A 208 -10.46 -8.48 29.16
N ALA A 209 -10.45 -9.18 30.30
CA ALA A 209 -11.62 -9.28 31.18
C ALA A 209 -11.87 -8.03 32.03
N SER A 210 -10.83 -7.23 32.33
CA SER A 210 -10.92 -6.13 33.30
C SER A 210 -10.41 -4.78 32.77
N GLY A 211 -9.60 -4.78 31.71
CA GLY A 211 -8.88 -3.58 31.25
C GLY A 211 -7.69 -3.20 32.14
N ASN A 212 -7.36 -4.02 33.14
CA ASN A 212 -6.25 -3.78 34.05
C ASN A 212 -4.90 -3.90 33.34
N VAL A 213 -3.97 -3.02 33.67
CA VAL A 213 -2.60 -3.02 33.16
C VAL A 213 -1.67 -3.76 34.13
N GLY A 214 -0.98 -4.78 33.65
CA GLY A 214 0.04 -5.53 34.37
C GLY A 214 1.44 -5.22 33.86
N ILE A 215 2.37 -4.94 34.77
CA ILE A 215 3.81 -4.82 34.49
C ILE A 215 4.52 -5.90 35.29
N GLY A 216 5.17 -6.85 34.59
CA GLY A 216 5.76 -8.04 35.21
C GLY A 216 4.75 -9.08 35.72
N THR A 217 3.45 -8.87 35.47
CA THR A 217 2.36 -9.82 35.78
C THR A 217 1.39 -9.92 34.61
N ALA A 218 0.96 -11.14 34.29
CA ALA A 218 -0.04 -11.40 33.25
C ALA A 218 -1.48 -11.43 33.79
N ALA A 219 -1.66 -11.34 35.12
CA ALA A 219 -2.96 -11.39 35.78
C ALA A 219 -3.10 -10.21 36.77
N PRO A 220 -3.13 -8.96 36.27
CA PRO A 220 -3.22 -7.78 37.13
C PRO A 220 -4.54 -7.75 37.92
N SER A 221 -4.43 -7.61 39.23
CA SER A 221 -5.54 -7.65 40.19
C SER A 221 -6.21 -6.30 40.44
N THR A 222 -5.58 -5.22 40.01
CA THR A 222 -6.08 -3.84 40.09
C THR A 222 -5.76 -3.09 38.79
N ALA A 223 -6.27 -1.88 38.63
CA ALA A 223 -6.15 -1.09 37.40
C ALA A 223 -4.71 -0.95 36.87
N LEU A 224 -3.74 -0.79 37.78
CA LEU A 224 -2.31 -0.85 37.50
C LEU A 224 -1.63 -1.74 38.54
N ASP A 225 -1.18 -2.93 38.13
CA ASP A 225 -0.52 -3.91 38.98
C ASP A 225 0.93 -4.10 38.54
N VAL A 226 1.88 -3.73 39.41
CA VAL A 226 3.31 -3.85 39.14
C VAL A 226 3.90 -4.95 40.02
N ALA A 227 4.35 -6.03 39.39
CA ALA A 227 5.02 -7.14 40.06
C ALA A 227 6.50 -6.78 40.32
N GLY A 228 6.73 -5.92 41.31
CA GLY A 228 8.07 -5.54 41.76
C GLY A 228 8.15 -4.14 42.34
N PRO A 229 9.33 -3.73 42.83
CA PRO A 229 9.52 -2.37 43.33
C PRO A 229 9.32 -1.31 42.25
N VAL A 230 8.62 -0.23 42.59
CA VAL A 230 8.45 0.95 41.73
C VAL A 230 9.48 2.01 42.11
N ARG A 231 10.32 2.41 41.15
CA ARG A 231 11.21 3.55 41.32
C ARG A 231 10.47 4.85 41.00
N MET A 232 10.10 5.59 42.03
CA MET A 232 9.45 6.89 41.90
C MET A 232 10.41 7.95 41.32
N GLY A 233 9.86 9.02 40.74
CA GLY A 233 10.64 10.22 40.41
C GLY A 233 11.39 10.70 41.64
N ASN A 234 12.68 11.00 41.51
CA ASN A 234 13.53 11.33 42.65
C ASN A 234 14.11 12.73 42.51
N PHE A 235 14.03 13.51 43.59
CA PHE A 235 14.38 14.92 43.59
C PHE A 235 15.11 15.30 44.88
N ALA A 236 16.04 16.23 44.77
CA ALA A 236 16.48 16.99 45.92
C ALA A 236 15.36 17.95 46.36
N VAL A 237 15.29 18.31 47.64
CA VAL A 237 14.28 19.25 48.17
C VAL A 237 14.26 20.55 47.35
N ALA A 238 15.44 21.09 47.04
CA ALA A 238 15.58 22.33 46.27
C ALA A 238 15.13 22.23 44.80
N ALA A 239 14.95 21.00 44.29
CA ALA A 239 14.54 20.71 42.92
C ALA A 239 13.13 20.09 42.84
N LEU A 240 12.37 20.11 43.95
CA LEU A 240 11.01 19.62 43.95
C LEU A 240 10.17 20.39 42.92
N PRO A 241 9.39 19.68 42.08
CA PRO A 241 8.43 20.34 41.20
C PRO A 241 7.34 21.03 42.01
N ASP A 242 6.59 21.94 41.39
CA ASP A 242 5.45 22.58 42.05
C ASP A 242 4.40 21.51 42.48
N PRO A 243 4.10 21.38 43.79
CA PRO A 243 3.16 20.38 44.30
C PRO A 243 1.73 20.60 43.80
N VAL A 244 1.34 21.83 43.48
CA VAL A 244 0.00 22.12 42.93
C VAL A 244 -0.10 21.59 41.51
N ALA A 245 0.89 21.90 40.66
CA ALA A 245 0.96 21.39 39.29
C ALA A 245 1.08 19.86 39.22
N ALA A 246 1.78 19.23 40.16
CA ALA A 246 1.88 17.77 40.24
C ALA A 246 0.53 17.09 40.60
N GLY A 247 -0.37 17.81 41.27
CA GLY A 247 -1.67 17.32 41.69
C GLY A 247 -1.65 16.56 43.02
N ALA A 248 -2.71 16.72 43.81
CA ALA A 248 -2.86 16.02 45.08
C ALA A 248 -2.83 14.50 44.89
N GLY A 249 -2.10 13.79 45.75
CA GLY A 249 -1.89 12.34 45.67
C GLY A 249 -0.72 11.90 44.78
N ALA A 250 -0.07 12.82 44.05
CA ALA A 250 1.19 12.51 43.37
C ALA A 250 2.25 12.06 44.38
N MET A 251 3.06 11.07 44.01
CA MET A 251 4.12 10.53 44.86
C MET A 251 5.49 10.68 44.21
N LEU A 252 6.51 10.99 45.02
CA LEU A 252 7.90 11.05 44.61
C LEU A 252 8.82 10.58 45.74
N PHE A 253 10.11 10.49 45.44
CA PHE A 253 11.16 10.18 46.40
C PHE A 253 12.06 11.41 46.61
N VAL A 254 12.19 11.89 47.84
CA VAL A 254 13.07 13.00 48.20
C VAL A 254 14.42 12.45 48.64
N THR A 255 15.51 12.91 48.03
CA THR A 255 16.84 12.31 48.24
C THR A 255 17.61 12.88 49.44
N ASP A 256 17.31 14.12 49.85
CA ASP A 256 18.09 14.92 50.81
C ASP A 256 17.19 15.68 51.81
N GLU A 257 16.04 15.10 52.15
CA GLU A 257 15.15 15.64 53.18
C GLU A 257 15.81 15.68 54.56
N LEU A 258 15.39 16.63 55.41
CA LEU A 258 15.77 16.68 56.83
C LEU A 258 15.33 15.40 57.55
N GLY A 259 16.31 14.55 57.87
CA GLY A 259 16.10 13.23 58.47
C GLY A 259 16.41 12.05 57.54
N GLY A 260 16.84 12.32 56.30
CA GLY A 260 17.25 11.33 55.31
C GLY A 260 16.22 11.12 54.20
N ALA A 261 16.63 10.41 53.16
CA ALA A 261 15.82 10.21 51.96
C ALA A 261 14.47 9.53 52.28
N VAL A 262 13.38 10.07 51.72
CA VAL A 262 12.02 9.67 52.10
C VAL A 262 11.04 9.77 50.93
N PRO A 263 10.07 8.85 50.81
CA PRO A 263 8.90 9.06 49.96
C PRO A 263 8.08 10.28 50.43
N ALA A 264 7.61 11.08 49.48
CA ALA A 264 6.72 12.19 49.73
C ALA A 264 5.51 12.15 48.80
N PHE A 265 4.40 12.74 49.24
CA PHE A 265 3.20 12.92 48.45
C PHE A 265 2.78 14.40 48.43
N SER A 266 2.15 14.85 47.35
CA SER A 266 1.55 16.19 47.29
C SER A 266 0.18 16.17 47.98
N ASP A 267 -0.07 17.13 48.87
CA ASP A 267 -1.42 17.38 49.44
C ASP A 267 -2.23 18.39 48.61
N GLY A 268 -1.70 18.83 47.46
CA GLY A 268 -2.28 19.88 46.62
C GLY A 268 -1.82 21.30 46.95
N ALA A 269 -0.93 21.47 47.95
CA ALA A 269 -0.29 22.75 48.28
C ALA A 269 1.20 22.63 48.60
N ALA A 270 1.63 21.50 49.20
CA ALA A 270 2.99 21.22 49.59
C ALA A 270 3.34 19.74 49.38
N TRP A 271 4.64 19.46 49.25
CA TRP A 271 5.15 18.10 49.37
C TRP A 271 5.20 17.71 50.85
N ARG A 272 4.60 16.56 51.18
CA ARG A 272 4.51 16.02 52.52
C ARG A 272 5.24 14.70 52.61
N ARG A 273 6.05 14.51 53.65
CA ARG A 273 6.67 13.22 53.93
C ARG A 273 5.60 12.16 54.19
N VAL A 274 5.78 10.97 53.64
CA VAL A 274 4.84 9.86 53.88
C VAL A 274 4.89 9.39 55.33
N THR A 275 6.04 9.51 55.99
CA THR A 275 6.26 9.05 57.37
C THR A 275 5.43 9.81 58.41
N ASP A 276 5.31 11.13 58.30
CA ASP A 276 4.70 11.97 59.35
C ASP A 276 3.81 13.12 58.85
N ARG A 277 3.68 13.28 57.53
CA ARG A 277 2.94 14.38 56.87
C ARG A 277 3.50 15.79 57.14
N ALA A 278 4.71 15.92 57.66
CA ALA A 278 5.36 17.23 57.71
C ALA A 278 5.72 17.71 56.29
N VAL A 279 5.82 19.02 56.10
CA VAL A 279 6.31 19.59 54.84
C VAL A 279 7.76 19.16 54.63
N VAL A 280 8.07 18.72 53.41
CA VAL A 280 9.43 18.40 52.97
C VAL A 280 10.30 19.66 53.05
N SER A 281 11.44 19.57 53.71
CA SER A 281 12.39 20.66 53.97
C SER A 281 13.82 20.14 54.16
N VAL A 282 14.81 20.96 53.83
CA VAL A 282 16.24 20.70 54.13
C VAL A 282 16.60 21.05 55.57
#